data_AF-A0AAE0L3I2-F1
#
_entry.id   AF-A0AAE0L3I2-F1
#
_cell.length_a   1.000
_cell.length_b   1.000
_cell.length_c   1.000
_cell.angle_alpha   90.00
_cell.angle_beta   90.00
_cell.angle_gamma   90.00
#
_symmetry.space_group_name_H-M   'P 1'
#
loop_
_entity.id
_entity.type
_entity.pdbx_description
1 polymer ?
#
loop_
_entity_poly.entity_id
_entity_poly.type
_entity_poly.pdbx_seq_one_letter_code
_entity_poly.pdbx_strand_id
1 'polypeptide(L)'
;MAKWGEGDSRWLVSDRQDGTNVNGWHWTEKNMMTWSKEKIAELFIGLPAEIAPAEGHAAISSVKEVKGDASLSTRKGNKKVAVYDLNIVLCWEGRVVGEDKKHTGEIKIKEFSSVNDEDEYEFSFTVEGKGKPNDKLKQAVKKTQPQLLEKLKTYCTEFNALCAQS
;
A
#
# COMPACT_ATOMS: atom_id res chain seq x y z
N MET A 1 57.61 6.60 25.92
CA MET A 1 57.63 6.03 24.55
C MET A 1 57.11 4.61 24.66
N ALA A 2 55.95 4.31 24.07
CA ALA A 2 55.36 2.97 24.13
C ALA A 2 56.14 2.01 23.21
N LYS A 3 56.41 0.80 23.71
CA LYS A 3 57.19 -0.23 23.00
C LYS A 3 56.34 -0.85 21.88
N TRP A 4 56.93 -0.94 20.68
CA TRP A 4 56.34 -1.61 19.53
C TRP A 4 56.29 -3.12 19.78
N GLY A 5 55.10 -3.71 19.94
CA GLY A 5 54.91 -5.16 20.06
C GLY A 5 53.99 -5.66 21.16
N GLU A 6 53.53 -4.82 22.09
CA GLU A 6 52.51 -5.18 23.09
C GLU A 6 51.18 -4.52 22.73
N GLY A 7 50.45 -5.09 21.78
CA GLY A 7 49.06 -4.74 21.54
C GLY A 7 48.20 -5.27 22.68
N ASP A 8 47.55 -4.38 23.43
CA ASP A 8 46.57 -4.73 24.48
C ASP A 8 45.51 -5.67 23.90
N SER A 9 45.28 -6.81 24.55
CA SER A 9 44.31 -7.84 24.14
C SER A 9 42.88 -7.31 23.99
N ARG A 10 42.58 -6.12 24.53
CA ARG A 10 41.32 -5.40 24.32
C ARG A 10 41.13 -4.84 22.90
N TRP A 11 42.19 -4.81 22.09
CA TRP A 11 42.21 -4.24 20.74
C TRP A 11 42.40 -5.29 19.63
N LEU A 12 42.04 -6.55 19.87
CA LEU A 12 41.79 -7.49 18.77
C LEU A 12 40.47 -7.11 18.06
N VAL A 13 40.56 -6.32 17.00
CA VAL A 13 39.51 -6.28 15.97
C VAL A 13 39.67 -7.54 15.15
N SER A 14 39.10 -8.64 15.65
CA SER A 14 38.89 -9.84 14.84
C SER A 14 37.81 -9.53 13.82
N ASP A 15 38.16 -9.52 12.54
CA ASP A 15 37.18 -9.53 11.45
C ASP A 15 36.37 -10.83 11.60
N ARG A 16 35.13 -10.70 12.08
CA ARG A 16 34.26 -11.87 12.33
C ARG A 16 33.69 -12.32 10.99
N GLN A 17 34.01 -13.56 10.61
CA GLN A 17 33.48 -14.22 9.40
C GLN A 17 31.95 -14.26 9.30
N ASP A 18 31.22 -14.06 10.40
CA ASP A 18 29.77 -14.24 10.44
C ASP A 18 28.95 -13.06 9.90
N GLY A 19 29.53 -11.87 9.66
CA GLY A 19 28.81 -10.73 9.06
C GLY A 19 27.49 -10.34 9.77
N THR A 20 27.26 -10.85 10.98
CA THR A 20 25.98 -10.71 11.68
C THR A 20 25.85 -9.28 12.18
N ASN A 21 24.70 -8.65 11.93
CA ASN A 21 24.37 -7.32 12.43
C ASN A 21 24.15 -7.34 13.95
N VAL A 22 25.23 -7.47 14.71
CA VAL A 22 25.19 -7.50 16.17
C VAL A 22 24.72 -6.11 16.64
N ASN A 23 23.64 -6.08 17.43
CA ASN A 23 23.02 -4.88 18.01
C ASN A 23 22.25 -3.94 17.04
N GLY A 24 22.02 -4.31 15.77
CA GLY A 24 21.22 -3.48 14.84
C GLY A 24 21.89 -2.16 14.43
N TRP A 25 23.22 -2.16 14.27
CA TRP A 25 24.02 -0.97 13.92
C TRP A 25 24.13 -0.77 12.41
N HIS A 26 23.87 -1.81 11.62
CA HIS A 26 23.72 -1.68 10.18
C HIS A 26 22.25 -1.43 9.84
N TRP A 27 22.01 -0.35 9.10
CA TRP A 27 20.72 -0.09 8.47
C TRP A 27 20.35 -1.27 7.58
N THR A 28 19.21 -1.90 7.84
CA THR A 28 18.61 -2.88 6.96
C THR A 28 17.29 -2.34 6.46
N GLU A 29 17.13 -2.35 5.14
CA GLU A 29 15.89 -1.99 4.46
C GLU A 29 15.39 -3.22 3.72
N LYS A 30 14.16 -3.62 4.03
CA LYS A 30 13.48 -4.70 3.32
C LYS A 30 12.44 -4.08 2.40
N ASN A 31 12.61 -4.28 1.10
CA ASN A 31 11.60 -3.88 0.12
C ASN A 31 10.34 -4.76 0.30
N MET A 32 9.18 -4.12 0.42
CA MET A 32 7.89 -4.75 0.59
C MET A 32 6.89 -4.45 -0.53
N MET A 33 7.35 -3.87 -1.65
CA MET A 33 6.46 -3.54 -2.78
C MET A 33 5.71 -4.75 -3.33
N THR A 34 6.32 -5.94 -3.33
CA THR A 34 5.64 -7.18 -3.75
C THR A 34 4.49 -7.50 -2.82
N TRP A 35 4.72 -7.48 -1.50
CA TRP A 35 3.68 -7.70 -0.50
C TRP A 35 2.57 -6.65 -0.62
N SER A 36 2.94 -5.38 -0.82
CA SER A 36 1.97 -4.29 -0.93
C SER A 36 1.06 -4.47 -2.15
N LYS A 37 1.61 -4.85 -3.31
CA LYS A 37 0.82 -5.14 -4.51
C LYS A 37 -0.16 -6.28 -4.32
N GLU A 38 0.30 -7.38 -3.72
CA GLU A 38 -0.53 -8.54 -3.42
C GLU A 38 -1.65 -8.19 -2.44
N LYS A 39 -1.32 -7.49 -1.35
CA LYS A 39 -2.30 -7.11 -0.33
C LYS A 39 -3.34 -6.11 -0.86
N ILE A 40 -2.91 -5.13 -1.67
CA ILE A 40 -3.84 -4.20 -2.34
C ILE A 40 -4.77 -4.99 -3.28
N ALA A 41 -4.26 -5.94 -4.06
CA ALA A 41 -5.11 -6.78 -4.89
C ALA A 41 -6.13 -7.57 -4.07
N GLU A 42 -5.73 -8.18 -2.96
CA GLU A 42 -6.61 -8.92 -2.05
C GLU A 42 -7.71 -8.04 -1.42
N LEU A 43 -7.36 -6.82 -1.00
CA LEU A 43 -8.29 -5.94 -0.29
C LEU A 43 -9.33 -5.27 -1.19
N PHE A 44 -8.94 -4.94 -2.43
CA PHE A 44 -9.77 -4.13 -3.32
C PHE A 44 -10.50 -4.94 -4.39
N ILE A 45 -9.92 -6.01 -4.94
CA ILE A 45 -10.57 -6.77 -6.01
C ILE A 45 -11.87 -7.40 -5.48
N GLY A 46 -12.96 -7.20 -6.22
CA GLY A 46 -14.28 -7.71 -5.84
C GLY A 46 -15.05 -6.81 -4.86
N LEU A 47 -14.50 -5.67 -4.42
CA LEU A 47 -15.24 -4.73 -3.59
C LEU A 47 -16.43 -4.15 -4.39
N PRO A 48 -17.68 -4.35 -3.94
CA PRO A 48 -18.86 -3.84 -4.63
C PRO A 48 -19.03 -2.34 -4.39
N ALA A 49 -19.53 -1.64 -5.41
CA ALA A 49 -19.91 -0.25 -5.29
C ALA A 49 -21.26 -0.10 -4.56
N GLU A 50 -21.50 1.06 -3.97
CA GLU A 50 -22.78 1.37 -3.31
C GLU A 50 -23.84 1.75 -4.34
N ILE A 51 -24.41 0.73 -4.98
CA ILE A 51 -25.54 0.85 -5.90
C ILE A 51 -26.67 -0.08 -5.47
N ALA A 52 -27.91 0.42 -5.56
CA ALA A 52 -29.08 -0.41 -5.31
C ALA A 52 -29.15 -1.53 -6.36
N PRO A 53 -29.40 -2.79 -5.98
CA PRO A 53 -29.46 -3.91 -6.93
C PRO A 53 -30.49 -3.72 -8.06
N ALA A 54 -31.52 -2.93 -7.81
CA ALA A 54 -32.54 -2.57 -8.81
C ALA A 54 -32.05 -1.57 -9.87
N GLU A 55 -30.95 -0.84 -9.60
CA GLU A 55 -30.39 0.16 -10.50
C GLU A 55 -29.19 -0.38 -11.29
N GLY A 56 -28.41 -1.29 -10.70
CA GLY A 56 -27.23 -1.85 -11.35
C GLY A 56 -26.31 -2.58 -10.40
N HIS A 57 -25.14 -2.93 -10.90
CA HIS A 57 -24.04 -3.49 -10.13
C HIS A 57 -22.73 -2.90 -10.65
N ALA A 58 -21.84 -2.51 -9.75
CA ALA A 58 -20.45 -2.19 -10.09
C ALA A 58 -19.53 -2.75 -9.03
N ALA A 59 -18.33 -3.18 -9.43
CA ALA A 59 -17.31 -3.68 -8.52
C ALA A 59 -15.92 -3.39 -9.08
N ILE A 60 -14.93 -3.36 -8.18
CA ILE A 60 -13.53 -3.26 -8.58
C ILE A 60 -13.11 -4.57 -9.24
N SER A 61 -12.64 -4.50 -10.48
CA SER A 61 -12.30 -5.67 -11.29
C SER A 61 -10.82 -6.05 -11.17
N SER A 62 -9.93 -5.05 -11.13
CA SER A 62 -8.49 -5.29 -11.10
C SER A 62 -7.71 -4.09 -10.57
N VAL A 63 -6.47 -4.35 -10.14
CA VAL A 63 -5.49 -3.31 -9.84
C VAL A 63 -4.70 -3.05 -11.11
N LYS A 64 -4.80 -1.83 -11.64
CA LYS A 64 -4.08 -1.43 -12.85
C LYS A 64 -2.62 -1.14 -12.54
N GLU A 65 -2.37 -0.41 -11.46
CA GLU A 65 -1.04 0.07 -11.13
C GLU A 65 -0.91 0.35 -9.64
N VAL A 66 0.24 0.00 -9.08
CA VAL A 66 0.70 0.45 -7.76
C VAL A 66 2.13 0.97 -7.95
N LYS A 67 2.30 2.29 -7.84
CA LYS A 67 3.59 2.98 -7.96
C LYS A 67 3.98 3.59 -6.62
N GLY A 68 5.27 3.84 -6.45
CA GLY A 68 5.85 4.36 -5.22
C GLY A 68 6.71 3.33 -4.52
N ASP A 69 6.88 3.48 -3.22
CA ASP A 69 7.82 2.71 -2.41
C ASP A 69 7.16 2.23 -1.12
N ALA A 70 7.50 1.00 -0.72
CA ALA A 70 7.08 0.41 0.53
C ALA A 70 8.26 -0.38 1.08
N SER A 71 8.78 0.01 2.24
CA SER A 71 9.91 -0.63 2.89
C SER A 71 9.74 -0.73 4.40
N LEU A 72 10.31 -1.79 4.96
CA LEU A 72 10.49 -1.93 6.41
C LEU A 72 11.96 -1.65 6.71
N SER A 73 12.18 -0.67 7.57
CA SER A 73 13.53 -0.25 7.93
C SER A 73 13.81 -0.44 9.41
N THR A 74 15.03 -0.85 9.75
CA THR A 74 15.45 -1.02 11.15
C THR A 74 16.38 0.13 11.55
N ARG A 75 15.94 0.98 12.49
CA ARG A 75 16.76 2.01 13.16
C ARG A 75 17.42 1.48 14.44
N LYS A 76 18.45 2.23 14.89
CA LYS A 76 19.20 2.00 16.13
C LYS A 76 18.27 1.61 17.29
N GLY A 77 18.57 0.48 17.95
CA GLY A 77 17.76 -0.07 19.04
C GLY A 77 16.62 -0.99 18.60
N ASN A 78 16.74 -1.65 17.43
CA ASN A 78 15.72 -2.54 16.85
C ASN A 78 14.35 -1.86 16.62
N LYS A 79 14.32 -0.53 16.51
CA LYS A 79 13.09 0.18 16.20
C LYS A 79 12.81 0.02 14.71
N LYS A 80 11.81 -0.81 14.39
CA LYS A 80 11.35 -1.04 13.02
C LYS A 80 10.33 0.01 12.65
N VAL A 81 10.53 0.60 11.47
CA VAL A 81 9.67 1.64 10.92
C VAL A 81 9.15 1.14 9.59
N ALA A 82 7.82 1.08 9.48
CA ALA A 82 7.15 0.83 8.22
C ALA A 82 7.04 2.17 7.49
N VAL A 83 7.60 2.25 6.29
CA VAL A 83 7.51 3.43 5.45
C VAL A 83 6.86 3.02 4.15
N TYR A 84 5.84 3.76 3.75
CA TYR A 84 5.23 3.59 2.44
C TYR A 84 4.81 4.96 1.90
N ASP A 85 4.87 5.09 0.58
CA ASP A 85 4.35 6.18 -0.21
C ASP A 85 3.88 5.56 -1.53
N LEU A 86 2.57 5.48 -1.73
CA LEU A 86 1.97 4.72 -2.81
C LEU A 86 0.94 5.55 -3.58
N ASN A 87 0.95 5.37 -4.89
CA ASN A 87 -0.07 5.82 -5.82
C ASN A 87 -0.72 4.58 -6.44
N ILE A 88 -2.03 4.43 -6.23
CA ILE A 88 -2.80 3.24 -6.61
C ILE A 88 -3.80 3.62 -7.68
N VAL A 89 -3.84 2.83 -8.76
CA VAL A 89 -4.85 2.93 -9.81
C VAL A 89 -5.62 1.62 -9.87
N LEU A 90 -6.91 1.68 -9.56
CA LEU A 90 -7.85 0.56 -9.59
C LEU A 90 -8.76 0.70 -10.80
N CYS A 91 -9.10 -0.42 -11.44
CA CYS A 91 -10.12 -0.48 -12.48
C CYS A 91 -11.42 -1.01 -11.86
N TRP A 92 -12.54 -0.40 -12.22
CA TRP A 92 -13.86 -0.87 -11.83
C TRP A 92 -14.72 -1.11 -13.07
N GLU A 93 -15.68 -2.02 -12.91
CA GLU A 93 -16.59 -2.42 -13.97
C GLU A 93 -18.01 -2.51 -13.41
N GLY A 94 -18.98 -2.08 -14.20
CA GLY A 94 -20.37 -2.12 -13.81
C GLY A 94 -21.35 -2.25 -14.98
N ARG A 95 -22.59 -2.57 -14.64
CA ARG A 95 -23.74 -2.67 -15.54
C ARG A 95 -24.95 -2.03 -14.87
N VAL A 96 -25.78 -1.38 -15.67
CA VAL A 96 -27.04 -0.79 -15.22
C VAL A 96 -28.18 -1.76 -15.59
N VAL A 97 -29.15 -1.94 -14.70
CA VAL A 97 -30.30 -2.80 -14.98
C VAL A 97 -31.08 -2.22 -16.16
N GLY A 98 -31.33 -3.04 -17.18
CA GLY A 98 -32.00 -2.63 -18.42
C GLY A 98 -31.07 -2.23 -19.56
N GLU A 99 -29.75 -2.26 -19.37
CA GLU A 99 -28.76 -2.06 -20.43
C GLU A 99 -27.75 -3.23 -20.44
N ASP A 100 -27.52 -3.85 -21.61
CA ASP A 100 -26.53 -4.95 -21.75
C ASP A 100 -25.09 -4.43 -21.89
N LYS A 101 -24.91 -3.11 -21.79
CA LYS A 101 -23.62 -2.45 -21.94
C LYS A 101 -22.83 -2.54 -20.64
N LYS A 102 -21.57 -2.95 -20.77
CA LYS A 102 -20.59 -2.87 -19.69
C LYS A 102 -19.98 -1.48 -19.66
N HIS A 103 -19.91 -0.90 -18.47
CA HIS A 103 -19.27 0.37 -18.19
C HIS A 103 -18.01 0.12 -17.38
N THR A 104 -16.96 0.87 -17.68
CA THR A 104 -15.63 0.73 -17.10
C THR A 104 -15.15 2.09 -16.62
N GLY A 105 -14.26 2.10 -15.64
CA GLY A 105 -13.65 3.32 -15.17
C GLY A 105 -12.48 3.06 -14.24
N GLU A 106 -11.87 4.14 -13.74
CA GLU A 106 -10.71 4.06 -12.86
C GLU A 106 -10.98 4.80 -11.54
N ILE A 107 -10.36 4.29 -10.47
CA ILE A 107 -10.21 4.98 -9.19
C ILE A 107 -8.73 5.21 -8.98
N LYS A 108 -8.32 6.46 -8.82
CA LYS A 108 -6.93 6.83 -8.51
C LYS A 108 -6.88 7.30 -7.07
N ILE A 109 -6.02 6.68 -6.30
CA ILE A 109 -5.71 7.03 -4.92
C ILE A 109 -4.27 7.54 -4.93
N LYS A 110 -4.07 8.81 -4.59
CA LYS A 110 -2.74 9.41 -4.49
C LYS A 110 -2.46 9.87 -3.07
N GLU A 111 -1.20 10.20 -2.83
CA GLU A 111 -0.72 10.67 -1.53
C GLU A 111 -0.99 9.66 -0.41
N PHE A 112 -1.10 8.37 -0.75
CA PHE A 112 -1.29 7.30 0.24
C PHE A 112 0.05 6.96 0.87
N SER A 113 0.38 7.65 1.95
CA SER A 113 1.69 7.63 2.56
C SER A 113 1.63 7.44 4.07
N SER A 114 2.67 6.80 4.62
CA SER A 114 2.85 6.56 6.05
C SER A 114 2.96 7.81 6.92
N VAL A 115 3.16 8.98 6.30
CA VAL A 115 3.25 10.28 7.00
C VAL A 115 2.01 11.15 6.83
N ASN A 116 1.10 10.77 5.91
CA ASN A 116 -0.10 11.51 5.61
C ASN A 116 -1.27 10.95 6.42
N ASP A 117 -2.18 11.82 6.83
CA ASP A 117 -3.44 11.42 7.45
C ASP A 117 -4.52 11.08 6.39
N GLU A 118 -5.62 10.47 6.83
CA GLU A 118 -6.69 9.98 5.94
C GLU A 118 -7.36 11.08 5.11
N ASP A 119 -7.36 12.32 5.62
CA ASP A 119 -7.93 13.49 4.97
C ASP A 119 -7.02 14.08 3.88
N GLU A 120 -5.73 13.69 3.87
CA GLU A 120 -4.76 14.11 2.85
C GLU A 120 -4.79 13.21 1.60
N TYR A 121 -5.42 12.04 1.67
CA TYR A 121 -5.53 11.11 0.54
C TYR A 121 -6.40 11.68 -0.59
N GLU A 122 -5.84 11.78 -1.80
CA GLU A 122 -6.57 12.29 -2.98
C GLU A 122 -7.26 11.13 -3.71
N PHE A 123 -8.59 11.14 -3.75
CA PHE A 123 -9.40 10.18 -4.52
C PHE A 123 -9.94 10.81 -5.80
N SER A 124 -9.60 10.22 -6.95
CA SER A 124 -10.14 10.59 -8.26
C SER A 124 -10.92 9.44 -8.88
N PHE A 125 -12.16 9.72 -9.28
CA PHE A 125 -13.07 8.74 -9.88
C PHE A 125 -13.36 9.10 -11.33
N THR A 126 -13.10 8.18 -12.25
CA THR A 126 -13.35 8.34 -13.68
C THR A 126 -14.24 7.22 -14.21
N VAL A 127 -14.88 7.49 -15.35
CA VAL A 127 -15.71 6.54 -16.09
C VAL A 127 -15.42 6.73 -17.57
N GLU A 128 -15.33 5.63 -18.31
CA GLU A 128 -15.11 5.65 -19.75
C GLU A 128 -16.44 5.85 -20.49
N GLY A 129 -16.43 6.82 -21.42
CA GLY A 129 -17.61 7.20 -22.21
C GLY A 129 -18.46 8.29 -21.57
N LYS A 130 -19.56 8.65 -22.23
CA LYS A 130 -20.49 9.72 -21.82
C LYS A 130 -21.92 9.20 -21.80
N GLY A 131 -22.70 9.59 -20.79
CA GLY A 131 -24.12 9.27 -20.71
C GLY A 131 -24.65 9.27 -19.28
N LYS A 132 -25.97 9.40 -19.14
CA LYS A 132 -26.66 9.32 -17.83
C LYS A 132 -26.33 8.04 -17.03
N PRO A 133 -26.24 6.84 -17.65
CA PRO A 133 -25.84 5.62 -16.94
C PRO A 133 -24.42 5.70 -16.35
N ASN A 134 -23.47 6.26 -17.10
CA ASN A 134 -22.08 6.46 -16.66
C ASN A 134 -22.00 7.39 -15.45
N ASP A 135 -22.74 8.50 -15.48
CA ASP A 135 -22.74 9.47 -14.38
C ASP A 135 -23.34 8.87 -13.10
N LYS A 136 -24.40 8.06 -13.23
CA LYS A 136 -24.98 7.31 -12.10
C LYS A 136 -23.98 6.33 -11.49
N LEU A 137 -23.33 5.51 -12.33
CA LEU A 137 -22.33 4.55 -11.86
C LEU A 137 -21.13 5.27 -11.22
N LYS A 138 -20.65 6.36 -11.81
CA LYS A 138 -19.58 7.18 -11.24
C LYS A 138 -19.96 7.73 -9.86
N GLN A 139 -21.19 8.22 -9.69
CA GLN A 139 -21.68 8.68 -8.39
C GLN A 139 -21.78 7.53 -7.37
N ALA A 140 -22.23 6.35 -7.79
CA ALA A 140 -22.29 5.17 -6.92
C ALA A 140 -20.89 4.72 -6.47
N VAL A 141 -19.93 4.64 -7.39
CA VAL A 141 -18.53 4.29 -7.06
C VAL A 141 -17.90 5.34 -6.14
N LYS A 142 -18.22 6.63 -6.33
CA LYS A 142 -17.77 7.70 -5.42
C LYS A 142 -18.31 7.52 -4.00
N LYS A 143 -19.53 7.01 -3.83
CA LYS A 143 -20.10 6.72 -2.50
C LYS A 143 -19.36 5.59 -1.78
N THR A 144 -18.65 4.73 -2.50
CA THR A 144 -17.81 3.66 -1.93
C THR A 144 -16.49 4.18 -1.35
N GLN A 145 -16.19 5.48 -1.46
CA GLN A 145 -14.98 6.08 -0.89
C GLN A 145 -14.73 5.75 0.60
N PRO A 146 -15.73 5.74 1.50
CA PRO A 146 -15.53 5.35 2.90
C PRO A 146 -15.08 3.89 3.04
N GLN A 147 -15.64 2.97 2.23
CA GLN A 147 -15.22 1.57 2.22
C GLN A 147 -13.77 1.42 1.71
N LEU A 148 -13.37 2.22 0.73
CA LEU A 148 -11.97 2.26 0.28
C LEU A 148 -11.04 2.70 1.41
N LEU A 149 -11.42 3.72 2.17
CA LEU A 149 -10.67 4.19 3.34
C LEU A 149 -10.55 3.10 4.40
N GLU A 150 -11.61 2.35 4.69
CA GLU A 150 -11.55 1.21 5.61
C GLU A 150 -10.57 0.13 5.13
N LYS A 151 -10.54 -0.18 3.83
CA LYS A 151 -9.56 -1.12 3.26
C LYS A 151 -8.14 -0.59 3.36
N LEU A 152 -7.91 0.70 3.13
CA LEU A 152 -6.60 1.32 3.34
C LEU A 152 -6.17 1.25 4.81
N LYS A 153 -7.07 1.46 5.78
CA LYS A 153 -6.77 1.29 7.22
C LYS A 153 -6.32 -0.12 7.55
N THR A 154 -7.00 -1.11 6.99
CA THR A 154 -6.62 -2.53 7.14
C THR A 154 -5.21 -2.74 6.59
N TYR A 155 -4.91 -2.22 5.40
CA TYR A 155 -3.56 -2.25 4.84
C TYR A 155 -2.53 -1.62 5.80
N CYS A 156 -2.78 -0.41 6.32
CA CYS A 156 -1.85 0.28 7.22
C CYS A 156 -1.59 -0.54 8.49
N THR A 157 -2.65 -1.12 9.05
CA THR A 157 -2.58 -1.94 10.27
C THR A 157 -1.76 -3.20 10.03
N GLU A 158 -2.03 -3.92 8.94
CA GLU A 158 -1.31 -5.14 8.60
C GLU A 158 0.15 -4.85 8.22
N PHE A 159 0.42 -3.78 7.47
CA PHE A 159 1.77 -3.39 7.10
C PHE A 159 2.62 -3.03 8.34
N ASN A 160 2.03 -2.29 9.29
CA ASN A 160 2.67 -1.99 10.57
C ASN A 160 2.89 -3.24 11.42
N ALA A 161 2.01 -4.24 11.35
CA ALA A 161 2.17 -5.49 12.07
C ALA A 161 3.39 -6.32 11.59
N LEU A 162 3.81 -6.16 10.33
CA LEU A 162 5.02 -6.82 9.80
C LEU A 162 6.31 -6.32 10.49
N CYS A 163 6.29 -5.10 11.06
CA CYS A 163 7.38 -4.63 11.91
C CYS A 163 7.51 -5.44 13.21
N ALA A 164 6.41 -5.98 13.74
CA ALA A 164 6.41 -6.70 15.01
C ALA A 164 6.85 -8.17 14.87
N GLN A 165 6.73 -8.76 13.67
CA GLN A 165 6.97 -10.19 13.44
C GLN A 165 8.35 -10.51 12.85
N SER A 166 9.08 -9.51 12.38
CA SER A 166 10.40 -9.70 11.76
C SER A 166 11.55 -9.70 12.76
#